data_AF-A0A3P6AQY7-F1
#
_entry.id   AF-A0A3P6AQY7-F1
#
_cell.length_a   1.000
_cell.length_b   1.000
_cell.length_c   1.000
_cell.angle_alpha   90.00
_cell.angle_beta   90.00
_cell.angle_gamma   90.00
#
_symmetry.space_group_name_H-M   'P 1'
#
loop_
_entity.id
_entity.type
_entity.pdbx_description
1 polymer ?
#
loop_
_entity_poly.entity_id
_entity_poly.type
_entity_poly.pdbx_seq_one_letter_code
_entity_poly.pdbx_strand_id
1 'polypeptide(L)'
;MVDTKNRCYGGNSSTEPYIVAHNQLLAHATVVDLYRTKYKFQKGKIGPVMITRWFLPYEESDPASIEAAERMNQFFHGWYMEPLTKGRYPDIMRQIVGSRLPNFTEEEAELVAGSYDFLGLNYYVTQYAQPKPNPYPSETHTAMMDAGVKLTYDNSRGEFLGPLFVEDKVNGNSYYYPKGIYYVMDYFKPNTATH
;
A
#
# COMPACT_ATOMS: atom_id res chain seq x y z
N MET A 1 27.52 13.07 26.13
CA MET A 1 27.05 12.56 24.82
C MET A 1 25.85 11.67 25.10
N VAL A 2 24.65 12.07 24.67
CA VAL A 2 23.47 11.20 24.80
C VAL A 2 23.55 10.20 23.66
N ASP A 3 23.67 8.91 23.99
CA ASP A 3 23.57 7.83 23.02
C ASP A 3 22.16 7.83 22.42
N THR A 4 22.04 8.20 21.15
CA THR A 4 20.77 8.32 20.43
C THR A 4 20.32 7.02 19.74
N LYS A 5 20.98 5.88 20.00
CA LYS A 5 20.63 4.59 19.39
C LYS A 5 19.48 3.88 20.15
N ASN A 6 18.29 4.47 20.11
CA ASN A 6 16.95 3.82 20.19
C ASN A 6 15.93 4.80 20.76
N ARG A 7 15.27 5.57 19.89
CA ARG A 7 14.12 6.41 20.29
C ARG A 7 12.81 5.62 20.37
N CYS A 8 12.77 4.39 19.85
CA CYS A 8 11.60 3.52 19.95
C CYS A 8 11.59 2.83 21.32
N TYR A 9 10.48 2.92 22.04
CA TYR A 9 10.31 2.29 23.36
C TYR A 9 10.08 0.77 23.29
N GLY A 10 9.75 0.27 22.10
CA GLY A 10 9.53 -1.13 21.77
C GLY A 10 9.16 -1.27 20.30
N GLY A 11 9.13 -2.50 19.81
CA GLY A 11 8.56 -2.84 18.52
C GLY A 11 9.45 -3.68 17.62
N ASN A 12 8.89 -4.12 16.49
CA ASN A 12 9.59 -4.87 15.46
C ASN A 12 9.09 -4.46 14.07
N SER A 13 9.89 -3.65 13.38
CA SER A 13 9.59 -3.13 12.04
C SER A 13 9.41 -4.21 10.97
N SER A 14 9.88 -5.44 11.21
CA SER A 14 9.76 -6.57 10.28
C SER A 14 8.41 -7.31 10.41
N THR A 15 7.73 -7.22 11.56
CA THR A 15 6.51 -8.00 11.84
C THR A 15 5.29 -7.14 12.17
N GLU A 16 5.46 -6.10 12.99
CA GLU A 16 4.34 -5.32 13.51
C GLU A 16 3.52 -4.59 12.45
N PRO A 17 4.09 -4.06 11.35
CA PRO A 17 3.28 -3.45 10.30
C PRO A 17 2.24 -4.41 9.72
N TYR A 18 2.55 -5.71 9.57
CA TYR A 18 1.61 -6.72 9.10
C TYR A 18 0.52 -7.03 10.12
N ILE A 19 0.90 -7.14 11.40
CA ILE A 19 -0.04 -7.37 12.50
C ILE A 19 -1.02 -6.19 12.61
N VAL A 20 -0.52 -4.96 12.54
CA VAL A 20 -1.33 -3.74 12.61
C VAL A 20 -2.26 -3.63 11.41
N ALA A 21 -1.75 -3.80 10.19
CA ALA A 21 -2.58 -3.75 8.97
C ALA A 21 -3.69 -4.80 8.98
N HIS A 22 -3.40 -6.00 9.47
CA HIS A 22 -4.40 -7.07 9.63
C HIS A 22 -5.51 -6.68 10.60
N ASN A 23 -5.16 -6.19 11.79
CA ASN A 23 -6.15 -5.75 12.78
C ASN A 23 -6.94 -4.53 12.31
N GLN A 24 -6.34 -3.62 11.53
CA GLN A 24 -7.06 -2.50 10.92
C GLN A 24 -8.15 -3.00 9.96
N LEU A 25 -7.86 -4.01 9.13
CA LEU A 25 -8.83 -4.60 8.21
C LEU A 25 -9.99 -5.28 8.98
N LEU A 26 -9.69 -6.06 10.02
CA LEU A 26 -10.71 -6.70 10.85
C LEU A 26 -11.60 -5.69 11.58
N ALA A 27 -10.99 -4.65 12.18
CA ALA A 27 -11.72 -3.59 12.85
C ALA A 27 -12.62 -2.82 11.89
N HIS A 28 -12.10 -2.45 10.72
CA HIS A 28 -12.87 -1.80 9.65
C HIS A 28 -14.07 -2.65 9.23
N ALA A 29 -13.84 -3.92 8.90
CA ALA A 29 -14.87 -4.83 8.43
C ALA A 29 -15.97 -5.07 9.48
N THR A 30 -15.58 -5.20 10.76
CA THR A 30 -16.52 -5.31 11.89
C THR A 30 -17.41 -4.07 12.01
N VAL A 31 -16.85 -2.87 11.82
CA VAL A 31 -17.63 -1.62 11.88
C VAL A 31 -18.57 -1.50 10.67
N VAL A 32 -18.14 -1.95 9.49
CA VAL A 32 -19.00 -1.98 8.30
C VAL A 32 -20.16 -2.96 8.46
N ASP A 33 -19.91 -4.15 9.00
CA ASP A 33 -20.97 -5.11 9.34
C ASP A 33 -21.94 -4.52 10.36
N LEU A 34 -21.44 -3.94 11.45
CA LEU A 34 -22.26 -3.24 12.45
C LEU A 34 -23.14 -2.16 11.81
N TYR A 35 -22.58 -1.34 10.91
CA TYR A 35 -23.32 -0.29 10.21
C TYR A 35 -24.44 -0.88 9.34
N ARG A 36 -24.11 -1.90 8.53
CA ARG A 36 -25.05 -2.54 7.60
C ARG A 36 -26.13 -3.37 8.29
N THR A 37 -25.86 -3.89 9.49
CA THR A 37 -26.82 -4.70 10.25
C THR A 37 -27.68 -3.86 11.19
N LYS A 38 -27.07 -2.98 12.00
CA LYS A 38 -27.80 -2.22 13.03
C LYS A 38 -28.26 -0.84 12.56
N TYR A 39 -27.53 -0.20 11.66
CA TYR A 39 -27.78 1.20 11.26
C TYR A 39 -28.31 1.36 9.83
N LYS A 40 -28.68 0.25 9.17
CA LYS A 40 -29.25 0.25 7.80
C LYS A 40 -30.41 1.22 7.61
N PHE A 41 -31.21 1.47 8.66
CA PHE A 41 -32.32 2.41 8.63
C PHE A 41 -31.90 3.86 8.27
N GLN A 42 -30.64 4.23 8.50
CA GLN A 42 -30.09 5.54 8.16
C GLN A 42 -29.84 5.72 6.64
N LYS A 43 -29.77 4.61 5.88
CA LYS A 43 -29.56 4.60 4.42
C LYS A 43 -28.30 5.35 3.96
N GLY A 44 -27.29 5.47 4.81
CA GLY A 44 -25.99 6.03 4.43
C GLY A 44 -25.09 4.97 3.79
N LYS A 45 -23.88 5.41 3.45
CA LYS A 45 -22.82 4.57 2.88
C LYS A 45 -21.57 4.67 3.75
N ILE A 46 -20.81 3.59 3.85
CA ILE A 46 -19.56 3.52 4.62
C ILE A 46 -18.44 2.94 3.74
N GLY A 47 -17.22 3.42 3.93
CA GLY A 47 -16.07 2.99 3.15
C GLY A 47 -14.75 3.35 3.81
N PRO A 48 -13.66 2.62 3.49
CA PRO A 48 -12.32 2.95 3.95
C PRO A 48 -11.76 4.15 3.17
N VAL A 49 -10.74 4.78 3.74
CA VAL A 49 -9.92 5.79 3.05
C VAL A 49 -8.55 5.18 2.75
N MET A 50 -8.22 5.09 1.47
CA MET A 50 -6.94 4.60 0.98
C MET A 50 -6.02 5.78 0.70
N ILE A 51 -4.80 5.74 1.24
CA ILE A 51 -3.71 6.50 0.64
C ILE A 51 -3.33 5.79 -0.67
N THR A 52 -3.31 6.56 -1.75
CA THR A 52 -2.94 6.10 -3.09
C THR A 52 -1.75 6.89 -3.58
N ARG A 53 -0.94 6.22 -4.39
CA ARG A 53 0.14 6.81 -5.19
C ARG A 53 0.08 6.15 -6.56
N TRP A 54 0.79 6.71 -7.52
CA TRP A 54 1.11 5.96 -8.73
C TRP A 54 2.58 5.59 -8.74
N PHE A 55 2.92 4.47 -9.38
CA PHE A 55 4.29 3.98 -9.51
C PHE A 55 4.62 3.81 -10.98
N LEU A 56 5.61 4.58 -11.44
CA LEU A 56 6.18 4.44 -12.78
C LEU A 56 7.49 3.64 -12.70
N PRO A 57 7.86 2.87 -13.71
CA PRO A 57 9.19 2.25 -13.75
C PRO A 57 10.27 3.33 -13.83
N TYR A 58 11.34 3.19 -13.04
CA TYR A 58 12.47 4.12 -13.06
C TYR A 58 13.20 4.16 -14.41
N GLU A 59 13.23 3.01 -15.11
CA GLU A 59 13.66 2.89 -16.50
C GLU A 59 12.58 2.09 -17.25
N GLU A 60 11.93 2.71 -18.24
CA GLU A 60 10.79 2.13 -18.96
C GLU A 60 11.18 0.92 -19.82
N SER A 61 12.44 0.84 -20.24
CA SER A 61 12.97 -0.28 -21.02
C SER A 61 13.51 -1.43 -20.18
N ASP A 62 13.62 -1.27 -18.86
CA ASP A 62 14.18 -2.27 -17.95
C ASP A 62 13.07 -3.12 -17.31
N PRO A 63 13.00 -4.44 -17.62
CA PRO A 63 12.02 -5.33 -17.02
C PRO A 63 12.05 -5.35 -15.50
N ALA A 64 13.21 -5.18 -14.87
CA ALA A 64 13.31 -5.21 -13.41
C ALA A 64 12.69 -3.95 -12.76
N SER A 65 12.77 -2.80 -13.43
CA SER A 65 12.09 -1.57 -13.03
C SER A 65 10.58 -1.64 -13.23
N ILE A 66 10.12 -2.27 -14.32
CA ILE A 66 8.69 -2.54 -14.55
C ILE A 66 8.14 -3.47 -13.45
N GLU A 67 8.83 -4.57 -13.16
CA GLU A 67 8.41 -5.50 -12.11
C GLU A 67 8.42 -4.83 -10.73
N ALA A 68 9.39 -3.94 -10.46
CA ALA A 68 9.44 -3.16 -9.22
C ALA A 68 8.21 -2.24 -9.09
N ALA A 69 7.79 -1.57 -10.15
CA ALA A 69 6.58 -0.75 -10.14
C ALA A 69 5.32 -1.58 -9.84
N GLU A 70 5.20 -2.78 -10.46
CA GLU A 70 4.07 -3.65 -10.19
C GLU A 70 4.09 -4.24 -8.77
N ARG A 71 5.26 -4.66 -8.26
CA ARG A 71 5.38 -5.05 -6.84
C ARG A 71 4.96 -3.94 -5.91
N MET A 72 5.25 -2.67 -6.22
CA MET A 72 4.75 -1.56 -5.42
C MET A 72 3.24 -1.38 -5.50
N ASN A 73 2.60 -1.60 -6.65
CA ASN A 73 1.13 -1.64 -6.72
C ASN A 73 0.57 -2.69 -5.75
N GLN A 74 1.16 -3.88 -5.71
CA GLN A 74 0.72 -4.96 -4.83
C GLN A 74 0.96 -4.66 -3.34
N PHE A 75 2.16 -4.20 -2.97
CA PHE A 75 2.50 -3.89 -1.57
C PHE A 75 1.89 -2.59 -1.05
N PHE A 76 1.47 -1.67 -1.91
CA PHE A 76 0.88 -0.39 -1.50
C PHE A 76 -0.65 -0.38 -1.61
N HIS A 77 -1.20 -0.80 -2.75
CA HIS A 77 -2.65 -0.88 -2.97
C HIS A 77 -3.19 -2.26 -2.60
N GLY A 78 -2.60 -3.31 -3.16
CA GLY A 78 -3.07 -4.70 -3.00
C GLY A 78 -3.11 -5.16 -1.55
N TRP A 79 -2.18 -4.68 -0.70
CA TRP A 79 -2.10 -5.04 0.72
C TRP A 79 -3.43 -4.84 1.47
N TYR A 80 -4.20 -3.80 1.13
CA TYR A 80 -5.54 -3.58 1.69
C TYR A 80 -6.65 -3.93 0.70
N MET A 81 -6.45 -3.64 -0.59
CA MET A 81 -7.50 -3.80 -1.59
C MET A 81 -7.81 -5.25 -1.93
N GLU A 82 -6.84 -6.16 -1.93
CA GLU A 82 -7.13 -7.58 -2.15
C GLU A 82 -7.89 -8.20 -0.97
N PRO A 83 -7.58 -7.91 0.31
CA PRO A 83 -8.45 -8.29 1.40
C PRO A 83 -9.87 -7.72 1.26
N LEU A 84 -10.00 -6.43 0.97
CA LEU A 84 -11.30 -5.77 0.83
C LEU A 84 -12.13 -6.31 -0.36
N THR A 85 -11.49 -6.82 -1.42
CA THR A 85 -12.20 -7.32 -2.62
C THR A 85 -12.33 -8.83 -2.69
N LYS A 86 -11.39 -9.58 -2.09
CA LYS A 86 -11.25 -11.04 -2.22
C LYS A 86 -11.06 -11.78 -0.89
N GLY A 87 -11.01 -11.09 0.25
CA GLY A 87 -10.82 -11.71 1.57
C GLY A 87 -9.42 -12.29 1.80
N ARG A 88 -8.42 -11.95 0.97
CA ARG A 88 -7.05 -12.48 1.07
C ARG A 88 -6.00 -11.46 0.65
N TYR A 89 -4.79 -11.57 1.19
CA TYR A 89 -3.66 -10.76 0.74
C TYR A 89 -3.17 -11.13 -0.67
N PRO A 90 -2.49 -10.21 -1.38
CA PRO A 90 -1.88 -10.50 -2.68
C PRO A 90 -0.94 -11.70 -2.64
N ASP A 91 -0.94 -12.51 -3.69
CA ASP A 91 -0.12 -13.74 -3.74
C ASP A 91 1.38 -13.42 -3.65
N ILE A 92 1.83 -12.33 -4.26
CA ILE A 92 3.23 -11.89 -4.17
C ILE A 92 3.63 -11.51 -2.73
N MET A 93 2.72 -10.91 -1.95
CA MET A 93 2.98 -10.58 -0.55
C MET A 93 3.05 -11.86 0.29
N ARG A 94 2.13 -12.80 0.08
CA ARG A 94 2.13 -14.09 0.77
C ARG A 94 3.41 -14.87 0.50
N GLN A 95 3.89 -14.86 -0.74
CA GLN A 95 5.13 -15.51 -1.15
C GLN A 95 6.37 -14.88 -0.50
N ILE A 96 6.48 -13.53 -0.51
CA ILE A 96 7.68 -12.83 -0.04
C ILE A 96 7.72 -12.73 1.50
N VAL A 97 6.60 -12.37 2.11
CA VAL A 97 6.54 -12.07 3.56
C VAL A 97 6.45 -13.37 4.37
N GLY A 98 5.81 -14.40 3.82
CA GLY A 98 5.70 -15.72 4.44
C GLY A 98 5.01 -15.66 5.80
N SER A 99 5.61 -16.31 6.80
CA SER A 99 5.03 -16.45 8.15
C SER A 99 4.86 -15.14 8.93
N ARG A 100 5.47 -14.04 8.49
CA ARG A 100 5.28 -12.71 9.10
C ARG A 100 3.94 -12.09 8.70
N LEU A 101 3.31 -12.56 7.63
CA LEU A 101 2.00 -12.11 7.17
C LEU A 101 0.90 -12.95 7.84
N PRO A 102 -0.01 -12.33 8.62
CA PRO A 102 -1.14 -13.05 9.20
C PRO A 102 -2.04 -13.68 8.12
N ASN A 103 -2.75 -14.74 8.48
CA ASN A 103 -3.78 -15.33 7.63
C ASN A 103 -5.15 -14.98 8.21
N PHE A 104 -6.10 -14.64 7.36
CA PHE A 104 -7.51 -14.57 7.74
C PHE A 104 -8.04 -15.99 7.93
N THR A 105 -8.87 -16.20 8.96
CA THR A 105 -9.77 -17.36 9.01
C THR A 105 -10.81 -17.25 7.90
N GLU A 106 -11.57 -18.31 7.66
CA GLU A 106 -12.68 -18.29 6.69
C GLU A 106 -13.72 -17.22 7.08
N GLU A 107 -14.11 -17.17 8.36
CA GLU A 107 -15.05 -16.18 8.90
C GLU A 107 -14.53 -14.74 8.76
N GLU A 108 -13.24 -14.51 9.02
CA GLU A 108 -12.62 -13.19 8.85
C GLU A 108 -12.53 -12.78 7.38
N ALA A 109 -12.19 -13.72 6.50
CA ALA A 109 -12.10 -13.46 5.06
C ALA A 109 -13.46 -13.07 4.48
N GLU A 110 -14.52 -13.77 4.89
CA GLU A 110 -15.91 -13.45 4.53
C GLU A 110 -16.34 -12.08 5.08
N LEU A 111 -15.97 -11.76 6.32
CA LEU A 111 -16.29 -10.48 6.94
C LEU A 111 -15.60 -9.30 6.21
N VAL A 112 -14.33 -9.46 5.84
CA VAL A 112 -13.51 -8.41 5.22
C VAL A 112 -13.86 -8.22 3.73
N ALA A 113 -14.14 -9.29 3.00
CA ALA A 113 -14.48 -9.20 1.58
C ALA A 113 -15.78 -8.40 1.36
N GLY A 114 -15.73 -7.39 0.49
CA GLY A 114 -16.86 -6.52 0.19
C GLY A 114 -17.26 -5.57 1.32
N SER A 115 -16.41 -5.38 2.34
CA SER A 115 -16.65 -4.48 3.47
C SER A 115 -16.51 -2.98 3.11
N TYR A 116 -17.10 -2.53 2.01
CA TYR A 116 -17.19 -1.12 1.64
C TYR A 116 -18.34 -0.85 0.66
N ASP A 117 -18.95 0.34 0.74
CA ASP A 117 -19.95 0.84 -0.20
C ASP A 117 -19.34 1.82 -1.23
N PHE A 118 -18.21 2.44 -0.86
CA PHE A 118 -17.39 3.33 -1.68
C PHE A 118 -15.95 3.29 -1.18
N LEU A 119 -15.03 3.87 -1.95
CA LEU A 119 -13.64 4.08 -1.54
C LEU A 119 -13.36 5.59 -1.47
N GLY A 120 -12.83 6.06 -0.35
CA GLY A 120 -12.16 7.36 -0.29
C GLY A 120 -10.73 7.20 -0.79
N LEU A 121 -10.33 7.92 -1.83
CA LEU A 121 -8.97 7.84 -2.38
C LEU A 121 -8.24 9.16 -2.15
N ASN A 122 -7.24 9.12 -1.27
CA ASN A 122 -6.31 10.22 -1.08
C ASN A 122 -5.16 10.07 -2.07
N TYR A 123 -4.95 11.05 -2.94
CA TYR A 123 -3.84 11.09 -3.89
C TYR A 123 -3.02 12.36 -3.72
N TYR A 124 -1.69 12.23 -3.72
CA TYR A 124 -0.78 13.37 -3.59
C TYR A 124 0.36 13.35 -4.61
N VAL A 125 1.04 12.21 -4.76
CA VAL A 125 2.25 12.08 -5.57
C VAL A 125 2.30 10.77 -6.33
N THR A 126 3.11 10.77 -7.39
CA THR A 126 3.62 9.58 -8.08
C THR A 126 5.09 9.39 -7.69
N GLN A 127 5.62 8.19 -7.80
CA GLN A 127 7.04 7.91 -7.61
C GLN A 127 7.56 6.98 -8.72
N TYR A 128 8.83 7.10 -9.06
CA TYR A 128 9.52 6.09 -9.85
C TYR A 128 9.95 4.93 -8.95
N ALA A 129 9.88 3.70 -9.47
CA ALA A 129 10.22 2.47 -8.78
C ALA A 129 11.36 1.75 -9.50
N GLN A 130 12.40 1.39 -8.76
CA GLN A 130 13.51 0.55 -9.23
C GLN A 130 13.77 -0.59 -8.24
N PRO A 131 14.33 -1.72 -8.70
CA PRO A 131 14.64 -2.83 -7.81
C PRO A 131 15.62 -2.42 -6.72
N LYS A 132 15.41 -2.95 -5.52
CA LYS A 132 16.33 -2.85 -4.38
C LYS A 132 16.34 -4.18 -3.63
N PRO A 133 17.50 -4.73 -3.26
CA PRO A 133 17.56 -5.97 -2.48
C PRO A 133 16.74 -5.86 -1.18
N ASN A 134 15.97 -6.90 -0.89
CA ASN A 134 15.34 -7.10 0.42
C ASN A 134 16.36 -7.79 1.35
N PRO A 135 16.89 -7.12 2.38
CA PRO A 135 17.95 -7.67 3.22
C PRO A 135 17.43 -8.61 4.31
N TYR A 136 16.21 -9.15 4.21
CA TYR A 136 15.67 -10.09 5.19
C TYR A 136 16.54 -11.36 5.29
N PRO A 137 16.89 -11.86 6.50
CA PRO A 137 16.49 -11.39 7.84
C PRO A 137 17.54 -10.50 8.54
N SER A 138 17.80 -9.28 8.06
CA SER A 138 18.63 -8.28 8.77
C SER A 138 17.94 -7.70 10.01
N GLU A 139 18.70 -7.37 11.06
CA GLU A 139 18.20 -6.65 12.24
C GLU A 139 17.60 -5.26 11.92
N THR A 140 17.99 -4.66 10.79
CA THR A 140 17.47 -3.36 10.33
C THR A 140 16.37 -3.49 9.29
N HIS A 141 15.88 -4.71 9.05
CA HIS A 141 14.79 -4.98 8.11
C HIS A 141 13.50 -4.28 8.55
N THR A 142 12.70 -3.87 7.56
CA THR A 142 11.36 -3.31 7.76
C THR A 142 10.39 -3.92 6.77
N ALA A 143 9.10 -3.98 7.10
CA ALA A 143 8.04 -4.43 6.19
C ALA A 143 8.05 -3.69 4.83
N MET A 144 8.44 -2.41 4.82
CA MET A 144 8.55 -1.62 3.59
C MET A 144 9.65 -2.11 2.65
N MET A 145 10.66 -2.82 3.16
CA MET A 145 11.72 -3.41 2.34
C MET A 145 11.27 -4.68 1.60
N ASP A 146 10.17 -5.30 2.02
CA ASP A 146 9.70 -6.55 1.41
C ASP A 146 9.23 -6.39 -0.03
N ALA A 147 8.79 -5.19 -0.43
CA ALA A 147 8.51 -4.90 -1.84
C ALA A 147 9.76 -5.01 -2.74
N GLY A 148 10.96 -4.95 -2.16
CA GLY A 148 12.23 -5.01 -2.90
C GLY A 148 12.38 -3.84 -3.88
N VAL A 149 11.98 -2.64 -3.45
CA VAL A 149 11.89 -1.44 -4.29
C VAL A 149 12.54 -0.24 -3.61
N LYS A 150 13.24 0.58 -4.40
CA LYS A 150 13.58 1.95 -4.05
C LYS A 150 12.68 2.89 -4.84
N LEU A 151 12.13 3.88 -4.14
CA LEU A 151 11.28 4.92 -4.71
C LEU A 151 12.07 6.23 -4.89
N THR A 152 11.90 6.90 -6.03
CA THR A 152 12.53 8.18 -6.37
C THR A 152 11.51 9.13 -6.99
N TYR A 153 11.90 10.39 -7.20
CA TYR A 153 11.09 11.39 -7.92
C TYR A 153 11.68 11.77 -9.28
N ASP A 154 12.87 11.27 -9.60
CA ASP A 154 13.56 11.32 -10.88
C ASP A 154 13.74 9.91 -11.47
N ASN A 155 13.80 9.82 -12.79
CA ASN A 155 14.04 8.57 -13.52
C ASN A 155 15.54 8.33 -13.80
N SER A 156 15.85 7.24 -14.53
CA SER A 156 17.21 6.88 -14.94
C SER A 156 17.98 7.95 -15.70
N ARG A 157 17.29 8.91 -16.33
CA ARG A 157 17.85 10.03 -17.09
C ARG A 157 17.99 11.31 -16.26
N GLY A 158 17.60 11.28 -14.98
CA GLY A 158 17.57 12.45 -14.10
C GLY A 158 16.39 13.39 -14.36
N GLU A 159 15.35 12.93 -15.07
CA GLU A 159 14.13 13.70 -15.33
C GLU A 159 13.17 13.57 -14.13
N PHE A 160 12.82 14.70 -13.51
CA PHE A 160 11.85 14.71 -12.41
C PHE A 160 10.42 14.54 -12.91
N LEU A 161 9.57 13.90 -12.10
CA LEU A 161 8.16 13.63 -12.39
C LEU A 161 7.34 14.87 -12.76
N GLY A 162 7.67 16.03 -12.20
CA GLY A 162 6.91 17.25 -12.38
C GLY A 162 7.39 18.37 -11.48
N PRO A 163 6.53 19.37 -11.17
CA PRO A 163 6.91 20.49 -10.33
C PRO A 163 7.14 20.08 -8.86
N LEU A 164 7.91 20.90 -8.14
CA LEU A 164 8.19 20.72 -6.71
C LEU A 164 6.88 20.66 -5.91
N PHE A 165 6.76 19.64 -5.05
CA PHE A 165 5.65 19.48 -4.12
C PHE A 165 6.04 19.93 -2.70
N VAL A 166 7.14 19.38 -2.17
CA VAL A 166 7.65 19.70 -0.83
C VAL A 166 9.17 19.79 -0.89
N GLU A 167 9.72 20.87 -0.34
CA GLU A 167 11.16 21.00 -0.08
C GLU A 167 11.51 20.28 1.23
N ASP A 168 12.46 19.34 1.18
CA ASP A 168 12.97 18.64 2.36
C ASP A 168 14.50 18.55 2.27
N LYS A 169 15.17 19.31 3.15
CA LYS A 169 16.63 19.42 3.19
C LYS A 169 17.32 18.20 3.78
N VAL A 170 16.56 17.27 4.39
CA VAL A 170 17.06 16.07 5.05
C VAL A 170 16.87 14.84 4.18
N ASN A 171 15.66 14.64 3.65
CA ASN A 171 15.31 13.41 2.92
C ASN A 171 15.24 13.58 1.40
N GLY A 172 15.41 14.80 0.89
CA GLY A 172 15.31 15.15 -0.51
C GLY A 172 13.91 15.62 -0.91
N ASN A 173 13.87 16.49 -1.91
CA ASN A 173 12.63 17.11 -2.38
C ASN A 173 11.66 16.08 -2.97
N SER A 174 10.37 16.36 -2.79
CA SER A 174 9.28 15.61 -3.42
C SER A 174 8.67 16.39 -4.58
N TYR A 175 8.21 15.69 -5.61
CA TYR A 175 7.64 16.28 -6.82
C TYR A 175 6.29 15.63 -7.12
N TYR A 176 5.30 16.41 -7.56
CA TYR A 176 3.98 15.88 -7.87
C TYR A 176 3.82 15.60 -9.37
N TYR A 177 2.87 14.74 -9.69
CA TYR A 177 2.56 14.35 -11.07
C TYR A 177 1.05 14.35 -11.29
N PRO A 178 0.47 15.38 -11.95
CA PRO A 178 -0.97 15.51 -12.09
C PRO A 178 -1.63 14.31 -12.76
N LYS A 179 -0.99 13.73 -13.78
CA LYS A 179 -1.54 12.57 -14.51
C LYS A 179 -1.61 11.30 -13.65
N GLY A 180 -0.89 11.23 -12.53
CA GLY A 180 -0.96 10.07 -11.64
C GLY A 180 -2.33 9.87 -11.00
N ILE A 181 -3.12 10.93 -10.77
CA ILE A 181 -4.50 10.75 -10.28
C ILE A 181 -5.36 10.05 -11.33
N TYR A 182 -5.16 10.34 -12.61
CA TYR A 182 -5.86 9.68 -13.70
C TYR A 182 -5.54 8.18 -13.69
N TYR A 183 -4.25 7.82 -13.58
CA TYR A 183 -3.84 6.42 -13.55
C TYR A 183 -4.35 5.66 -12.32
N VAL A 184 -4.36 6.30 -11.14
CA VAL A 184 -4.97 5.71 -9.94
C VAL A 184 -6.46 5.45 -10.16
N MET A 185 -7.21 6.41 -10.70
CA MET A 185 -8.64 6.24 -10.93
C MET A 185 -8.94 5.17 -11.97
N ASP A 186 -8.12 5.08 -13.03
CA ASP A 186 -8.23 4.04 -14.06
C ASP A 186 -7.94 2.65 -13.47
N TYR A 187 -6.91 2.51 -12.63
CA TYR A 187 -6.56 1.26 -11.96
C TYR A 187 -7.63 0.77 -10.98
N PHE A 188 -8.24 1.67 -10.22
CA PHE A 188 -9.29 1.34 -9.24
C PHE A 188 -10.69 1.22 -9.85
N LYS A 189 -10.86 1.55 -11.14
CA LYS A 189 -12.14 1.47 -11.81
C LYS A 189 -12.65 0.01 -11.81
N PRO A 190 -13.90 -0.25 -11.38
CA PRO A 190 -14.48 -1.58 -11.51
C PRO A 190 -14.48 -2.02 -12.98
N ASN A 191 -13.92 -3.19 -13.28
CA ASN A 191 -14.10 -3.80 -14.59
C ASN A 191 -15.61 -4.08 -14.76
N THR A 192 -16.28 -3.32 -15.62
CA THR A 192 -17.71 -3.44 -15.92
C THR A 192 -18.05 -4.70 -16.72
N ALA A 193 -17.22 -5.73 -16.66
CA ALA A 193 -17.32 -6.95 -17.44
C ALA A 193 -17.57 -8.15 -16.52
N THR A 194 -18.58 -8.08 -15.65
CA THR A 194 -19.28 -9.23 -15.06
C THR A 194 -20.46 -8.72 -14.23
N HIS A 195 -21.61 -8.60 -14.89
CA HIS A 195 -22.93 -8.75 -14.30
C HIS A 195 -23.68 -9.80 -15.11
#